data_AF-A0A2G5TRE0-F1
#
_entry.id   AF-A0A2G5TRE0-F1
#
_cell.length_a   1.000
_cell.length_b   1.000
_cell.length_c   1.000
_cell.angle_alpha   90.00
_cell.angle_beta   90.00
_cell.angle_gamma   90.00
#
_symmetry.space_group_name_H-M   'P 1'
#
loop_
_entity.id
_entity.type
_entity.pdbx_description
1 polymer ?
#
loop_
_entity_poly.entity_id
_entity_poly.type
_entity_poly.pdbx_seq_one_letter_code
_entity_poly.pdbx_strand_id
1 'polypeptide(L)'
;MATTTSEPFDEDAEIAKISASCFTSRDFEQITDNADQRVYARHLGELLIHESLEVIGLTELRRALNFSPLSPGNLLSSINFARDRDIASVSTIQEYYDRVEPRFFLRSPKNDLLHEKNLIASPPFVDSRFPSIRKIFRRRFDEIFQSCGKEINTKTIDQMIGGFFVVYQKVKRAMTPGRDTECWD
;
A
#
# COMPACT_ATOMS: atom_id res chain seq x y z
N MET A 1 33.14 -18.51 10.12
CA MET A 1 32.15 -17.58 9.55
C MET A 1 30.88 -18.39 9.31
N ALA A 2 29.80 -18.10 10.04
CA ALA A 2 28.54 -18.80 9.88
C ALA A 2 27.75 -18.13 8.75
N THR A 3 27.59 -18.85 7.64
CA THR A 3 26.69 -18.44 6.56
C THR A 3 25.27 -18.68 7.06
N THR A 4 24.63 -17.65 7.60
CA THR A 4 23.20 -17.70 7.91
C THR A 4 22.46 -17.71 6.58
N THR A 5 22.20 -18.90 6.06
CA THR A 5 21.29 -19.10 4.94
C THR A 5 19.92 -18.63 5.40
N SER A 6 19.54 -17.41 5.01
CA SER A 6 18.17 -16.93 5.12
C SER A 6 17.24 -17.99 4.57
N GLU A 7 16.24 -18.41 5.34
CA GLU A 7 15.14 -19.21 4.80
C GLU A 7 14.58 -18.52 3.54
N PRO A 8 14.23 -19.29 2.49
CA PRO A 8 13.58 -18.74 1.32
C PRO A 8 12.26 -18.09 1.74
N PHE A 9 12.02 -16.85 1.29
CA PHE A 9 10.77 -16.15 1.59
C PHE A 9 9.61 -16.87 0.88
N ASP A 10 8.71 -17.45 1.66
CA ASP A 10 7.48 -18.07 1.19
C ASP A 10 6.35 -17.03 1.24
N GLU A 11 6.01 -16.48 0.07
CA GLU A 11 4.96 -15.47 -0.02
C GLU A 11 3.58 -16.01 0.36
N ASP A 12 3.27 -17.25 -0.02
CA ASP A 12 1.94 -17.81 0.21
C ASP A 12 1.75 -18.16 1.69
N ALA A 13 2.80 -18.62 2.37
CA ALA A 13 2.79 -18.78 3.82
C ALA A 13 2.59 -17.43 4.55
N GLU A 14 3.24 -16.36 4.10
CA GLU A 14 3.05 -15.02 4.69
C GLU A 14 1.65 -14.46 4.42
N ILE A 15 1.10 -14.66 3.22
CA ILE A 15 -0.28 -14.29 2.91
C ILE A 15 -1.28 -15.09 3.76
N ALA A 16 -1.04 -16.37 4.00
CA ALA A 16 -1.85 -17.19 4.89
C ALA A 16 -1.81 -16.68 6.34
N LYS A 17 -0.64 -16.25 6.84
CA LYS A 17 -0.51 -15.63 8.17
C LYS A 17 -1.29 -14.32 8.27
N ILE A 18 -1.22 -13.47 7.24
CA ILE A 18 -2.01 -12.23 7.17
C ILE A 18 -3.50 -12.58 7.21
N SER A 19 -3.94 -13.57 6.43
CA SER A 19 -5.34 -13.99 6.37
C SER A 19 -5.85 -14.63 7.66
N ALA A 20 -4.98 -15.31 8.41
CA ALA A 20 -5.34 -15.91 9.69
C ALA A 20 -5.36 -14.89 10.84
N SER A 21 -4.75 -13.71 10.66
CA SER A 21 -4.72 -12.66 11.67
C SER A 21 -5.95 -11.76 11.54
N CYS A 22 -6.90 -11.92 12.44
CA CYS A 22 -8.07 -11.04 12.56
C CYS A 22 -7.71 -9.69 13.20
N PHE A 23 -8.26 -8.59 12.67
CA PHE A 23 -8.21 -7.28 13.33
C PHE A 23 -9.37 -7.17 14.32
N THR A 24 -9.07 -6.82 15.56
CA THR A 24 -10.06 -6.71 16.65
C THR A 24 -10.65 -5.31 16.72
N SER A 25 -11.77 -5.15 17.44
CA SER A 25 -12.33 -3.82 17.75
C SER A 25 -11.29 -2.87 18.38
N ARG A 26 -10.38 -3.39 19.22
CA ARG A 26 -9.30 -2.59 19.84
C ARG A 26 -8.28 -2.10 18.83
N ASP A 27 -7.95 -2.91 17.82
CA ASP A 27 -7.04 -2.49 16.76
C ASP A 27 -7.63 -1.31 15.98
N PHE A 28 -8.95 -1.33 15.75
CA PHE A 28 -9.64 -0.22 15.12
C PHE A 28 -9.70 1.02 16.01
N GLU A 29 -9.97 0.88 17.31
CA GLU A 29 -9.86 2.00 18.24
C GLU A 29 -8.48 2.64 18.18
N GLN A 30 -7.41 1.83 18.17
CA GLN A 30 -6.03 2.34 18.10
C GLN A 30 -5.73 3.07 16.78
N ILE A 31 -6.21 2.55 15.65
CA ILE A 31 -6.01 3.17 14.32
C ILE A 31 -6.89 4.41 14.13
N THR A 32 -8.03 4.49 14.82
CA THR A 32 -9.01 5.60 14.71
C THR A 32 -8.89 6.66 15.80
N ASP A 33 -7.90 6.56 16.67
CA ASP A 33 -7.72 7.44 17.84
C ASP A 33 -8.93 7.40 18.79
N ASN A 34 -9.40 6.19 19.10
CA ASN A 34 -10.52 5.87 20.00
C ASN A 34 -11.85 6.52 19.58
N ALA A 35 -12.23 6.39 18.30
CA ALA A 35 -13.53 6.88 17.85
C ALA A 35 -14.69 6.24 18.63
N ASP A 36 -15.61 7.07 19.14
CA ASP A 36 -16.64 6.71 20.15
C ASP A 36 -17.67 5.65 19.71
N GLN A 37 -17.74 5.29 18.43
CA GLN A 37 -18.70 4.32 17.92
C GLN A 37 -18.00 3.13 17.26
N ARG A 38 -18.14 1.93 17.83
CA ARG A 38 -17.52 0.68 17.33
C ARG A 38 -17.78 0.42 15.84
N VAL A 39 -19.00 0.67 15.36
CA VAL A 39 -19.36 0.49 13.93
C VAL A 39 -18.64 1.49 13.04
N TYR A 40 -18.52 2.74 13.50
CA TYR A 40 -17.77 3.79 12.81
C TYR A 40 -16.27 3.50 12.83
N ALA A 41 -15.73 3.08 13.98
CA ALA A 41 -14.34 2.66 14.14
C ALA A 41 -13.97 1.49 13.23
N ARG A 42 -14.86 0.50 13.08
CA ARG A 42 -14.67 -0.63 12.15
C ARG A 42 -14.60 -0.16 10.70
N HIS A 43 -15.58 0.63 10.26
CA HIS A 43 -15.61 1.11 8.87
C HIS A 43 -14.38 1.99 8.57
N LEU A 44 -14.08 2.93 9.47
CA LEU A 44 -12.93 3.81 9.35
C LEU A 44 -11.61 3.04 9.39
N GLY A 45 -11.50 2.04 10.26
CA GLY A 45 -10.34 1.19 10.40
C GLY A 45 -10.07 0.33 9.15
N GLU A 46 -11.09 -0.26 8.53
CA GLU A 46 -10.96 -0.97 7.25
C GLU A 46 -10.41 -0.05 6.15
N LEU A 47 -10.94 1.17 6.06
CA LEU A 47 -10.44 2.17 5.12
C LEU A 47 -8.98 2.51 5.39
N LEU A 48 -8.61 2.72 6.67
CA LEU A 48 -7.25 3.05 7.07
C LEU A 48 -6.26 1.90 6.83
N ILE A 49 -6.68 0.64 6.93
CA ILE A 49 -5.87 -0.52 6.55
C ILE A 49 -5.59 -0.52 5.05
N HIS A 50 -6.62 -0.27 4.22
CA HIS A 50 -6.45 -0.23 2.76
C HIS A 50 -5.55 0.93 2.33
N GLU A 51 -5.67 2.08 2.99
CA GLU A 51 -4.80 3.24 2.79
C GLU A 51 -3.37 2.94 3.21
N SER A 52 -3.17 2.31 4.37
CA SER A 52 -1.86 1.88 4.86
C SER A 52 -1.16 0.97 3.87
N LEU A 53 -1.89 0.01 3.31
CA LEU A 53 -1.35 -0.92 2.32
C LEU A 53 -0.88 -0.19 1.05
N GLU A 54 -1.64 0.80 0.59
CA GLU A 54 -1.24 1.64 -0.54
C GLU A 54 0.04 2.43 -0.21
N VAL A 55 0.11 3.09 0.96
CA VAL A 55 1.31 3.84 1.37
C VAL A 55 2.54 2.95 1.41
N ILE A 56 2.43 1.76 2.00
CA ILE A 56 3.53 0.80 2.09
C ILE A 56 3.98 0.39 0.67
N GLY A 57 3.04 -0.01 -0.18
CA GLY A 57 3.36 -0.45 -1.54
C GLY A 57 3.96 0.65 -2.42
N LEU A 58 3.42 1.87 -2.37
CA LEU A 58 3.95 3.01 -3.12
C LEU A 58 5.34 3.42 -2.62
N THR A 59 5.57 3.35 -1.30
CA THR A 59 6.89 3.58 -0.71
C THR A 59 7.92 2.61 -1.29
N GLU A 60 7.57 1.33 -1.37
CA GLU A 60 8.47 0.32 -1.95
C GLU A 60 8.65 0.49 -3.46
N LEU A 61 7.61 0.92 -4.19
CA LEU A 61 7.66 1.19 -5.62
C LEU A 61 8.63 2.35 -5.94
N ARG A 62 8.46 3.49 -5.26
CA ARG A 62 9.36 4.64 -5.41
C ARG A 62 10.80 4.28 -5.06
N ARG A 63 10.99 3.46 -4.02
CA ARG A 63 12.31 2.97 -3.63
C ARG A 63 12.95 2.08 -4.71
N ALA A 64 12.18 1.17 -5.31
CA ALA A 64 12.65 0.30 -6.39
C ALA A 64 13.06 1.11 -7.65
N LEU A 65 12.37 2.22 -7.89
CA LEU A 65 12.64 3.15 -9.00
C LEU A 65 13.69 4.22 -8.64
N ASN A 66 14.24 4.21 -7.43
CA ASN A 66 15.16 5.24 -6.93
C ASN A 66 14.60 6.68 -7.06
N PHE A 67 13.29 6.84 -6.87
CA PHE A 67 12.61 8.14 -6.88
C PHE A 67 12.46 8.72 -5.48
N SER A 68 12.20 10.04 -5.43
CA SER A 68 11.97 10.75 -4.18
C SER A 68 10.85 10.10 -3.35
N PRO A 69 11.00 9.95 -2.03
CA PRO A 69 10.01 9.30 -1.19
C PRO A 69 8.66 10.04 -1.20
N LEU A 70 7.59 9.35 -0.78
CA LEU A 70 6.29 9.98 -0.57
C LEU A 70 6.39 11.03 0.54
N SER A 71 6.03 12.26 0.22
CA SER A 71 5.85 13.30 1.24
C SER A 71 4.46 13.19 1.86
N PRO A 72 4.26 13.67 3.10
CA PRO A 72 2.93 13.81 3.69
C PRO A 72 1.98 14.65 2.82
N GLY A 73 2.50 15.69 2.16
CA GLY A 73 1.72 16.49 1.21
C GLY A 73 1.23 15.68 0.01
N ASN A 74 2.05 14.74 -0.50
CA ASN A 74 1.64 13.84 -1.58
C ASN A 74 0.59 12.83 -1.10
N LEU A 75 0.71 12.35 0.14
CA LEU A 75 -0.26 11.46 0.78
C LEU A 75 -1.65 12.10 0.89
N LEU A 76 -1.70 13.41 1.15
CA LEU A 76 -2.93 14.18 1.33
C LEU A 76 -3.45 14.84 0.05
N SER A 77 -2.66 14.81 -1.03
CA SER A 77 -3.04 15.43 -2.30
C SER A 77 -4.10 14.59 -3.02
N SER A 78 -5.21 15.26 -3.37
CA SER A 78 -6.35 14.65 -4.02
C SER A 78 -6.00 13.98 -5.35
N ILE A 79 -6.78 12.95 -5.67
CA ILE A 79 -6.87 12.33 -6.98
C ILE A 79 -6.93 13.40 -8.07
N ASN A 80 -6.01 13.37 -9.01
CA ASN A 80 -6.32 13.76 -10.36
C ASN A 80 -6.35 12.48 -11.18
N PHE A 81 -7.55 11.89 -11.29
CA PHE A 81 -7.88 10.86 -12.29
C PHE A 81 -7.82 11.44 -13.73
N ALA A 82 -7.11 12.55 -13.94
CA ALA A 82 -6.80 13.05 -15.25
C ALA A 82 -5.66 12.21 -15.82
N ARG A 83 -6.02 11.02 -16.33
CA ARG A 83 -5.27 10.33 -17.40
C ARG A 83 -5.02 11.26 -18.61
N ASP A 84 -5.67 12.43 -18.66
CA ASP A 84 -5.57 13.47 -19.69
C ASP A 84 -4.49 14.54 -19.44
N ARG A 85 -3.62 14.42 -18.42
CA ARG A 85 -2.50 15.38 -18.29
C ARG A 85 -1.41 15.08 -19.30
N ASP A 86 -1.56 15.67 -20.49
CA ASP A 86 -0.64 15.72 -21.62
C ASP A 86 0.74 15.17 -21.30
N ILE A 87 0.86 13.84 -21.38
CA ILE A 87 2.09 13.09 -21.06
C ILE A 87 3.20 13.48 -22.05
N ALA A 88 2.86 14.10 -23.18
CA ALA A 88 3.85 14.62 -24.11
C ALA A 88 4.69 15.79 -23.53
N SER A 89 4.25 16.40 -22.42
CA SER A 89 4.92 17.54 -21.78
C SER A 89 5.90 17.18 -20.63
N VAL A 90 6.01 15.91 -20.22
CA VAL A 90 6.94 15.55 -19.13
C VAL A 90 8.38 15.52 -19.62
N SER A 91 9.27 16.14 -18.86
CA SER A 91 10.69 16.29 -19.18
C SER A 91 11.55 15.20 -18.53
N THR A 92 11.04 14.51 -17.50
CA THR A 92 11.76 13.45 -16.80
C THR A 92 10.91 12.20 -16.56
N ILE A 93 11.59 11.07 -16.35
CA ILE A 93 10.93 9.80 -16.06
C ILE A 93 10.23 9.79 -14.69
N GLN A 94 10.74 10.57 -13.73
CA GLN A 94 10.09 10.73 -12.42
C GLN A 94 8.84 11.61 -12.54
N GLU A 95 8.86 12.67 -13.35
CA GLU A 95 7.64 13.46 -13.62
C GLU A 95 6.56 12.63 -14.31
N TYR A 96 6.95 11.74 -15.22
CA TYR A 96 6.04 10.74 -15.79
C TYR A 96 5.41 9.90 -14.67
N TYR A 97 6.24 9.31 -13.79
CA TYR A 97 5.77 8.51 -12.66
C TYR A 97 4.83 9.30 -11.74
N ASP A 98 5.18 10.51 -11.32
CA ASP A 98 4.36 11.32 -10.42
C ASP A 98 2.98 11.66 -11.03
N ARG A 99 2.85 11.62 -12.37
CA ARG A 99 1.55 11.77 -13.05
C ARG A 99 0.74 10.48 -13.11
N VAL A 100 1.39 9.32 -13.25
CA VAL A 100 0.72 8.02 -13.41
C VAL A 100 0.67 7.18 -12.13
N GLU A 101 1.31 7.64 -11.05
CA GLU A 101 1.33 6.99 -9.75
C GLU A 101 -0.10 6.65 -9.29
N PRO A 102 -0.36 5.39 -8.91
CA PRO A 102 -1.70 5.00 -8.51
C PRO A 102 -2.05 5.69 -7.18
N ARG A 103 -3.14 6.45 -7.18
CA ARG A 103 -3.69 7.13 -6.00
C ARG A 103 -5.16 6.73 -5.83
N PHE A 104 -5.50 6.04 -4.75
CA PHE A 104 -6.89 5.59 -4.51
C PHE A 104 -7.81 6.72 -4.03
N PHE A 105 -9.11 6.52 -4.25
CA PHE A 105 -10.14 7.56 -4.14
C PHE A 105 -10.39 8.08 -2.72
N LEU A 106 -10.07 7.28 -1.71
CA LEU A 106 -10.41 7.59 -0.32
C LEU A 106 -9.60 8.78 0.21
N ARG A 107 -8.48 9.15 -0.44
CA ARG A 107 -7.65 10.34 -0.15
C ARG A 107 -8.21 11.67 -0.65
N SER A 108 -9.46 11.69 -1.13
CA SER A 108 -10.11 12.95 -1.47
C SER A 108 -10.22 13.83 -0.22
N PRO A 109 -9.85 15.12 -0.27
CA PRO A 109 -10.07 16.09 0.81
C PRO A 109 -11.55 16.25 1.19
N LYS A 110 -12.47 15.73 0.35
CA LYS A 110 -13.92 15.71 0.59
C LYS A 110 -14.38 14.44 1.32
N ASN A 111 -13.48 13.50 1.61
CA ASN A 111 -13.81 12.33 2.39
C ASN A 111 -13.65 12.66 3.88
N ASP A 112 -14.68 13.28 4.46
CA ASP A 112 -14.71 13.74 5.85
C ASP A 112 -14.54 12.61 6.88
N LEU A 113 -14.51 11.35 6.43
CA LEU A 113 -14.28 10.18 7.27
C LEU A 113 -12.82 10.02 7.71
N LEU A 114 -11.84 10.46 6.91
CA LEU A 114 -10.41 10.22 7.17
C LEU A 114 -9.71 11.49 7.65
N HIS A 115 -9.38 11.55 8.94
CA HIS A 115 -8.54 12.62 9.48
C HIS A 115 -7.06 12.43 9.09
N GLU A 116 -6.37 13.53 8.79
CA GLU A 116 -4.93 13.55 8.45
C GLU A 116 -4.07 12.78 9.46
N LYS A 117 -4.33 12.95 10.77
CA LYS A 117 -3.62 12.24 11.83
C LYS A 117 -3.70 10.71 11.69
N ASN A 118 -4.86 10.18 11.26
CA ASN A 118 -5.08 8.75 11.11
C ASN A 118 -4.37 8.21 9.85
N LEU A 119 -4.34 9.00 8.78
CA LEU A 119 -3.60 8.68 7.55
C LEU A 119 -2.08 8.61 7.78
N ILE A 120 -1.56 9.43 8.70
CA ILE A 120 -0.14 9.42 9.08
C ILE A 120 0.19 8.26 10.04
N ALA A 121 -0.69 7.97 11.00
CA ALA A 121 -0.43 6.98 12.05
C ALA A 121 -0.69 5.52 11.62
N SER A 122 -1.62 5.29 10.68
CA SER A 122 -2.04 3.94 10.29
C SER A 122 -0.97 3.12 9.55
N PRO A 123 -0.16 3.67 8.60
CA PRO A 123 0.82 2.86 7.89
C PRO A 123 1.89 2.25 8.81
N PRO A 124 2.53 2.99 9.74
CA PRO A 124 3.43 2.40 10.72
C PRO A 124 2.80 1.32 11.58
N PHE A 125 1.53 1.47 11.98
CA PHE A 125 0.82 0.45 12.75
C PHE A 125 0.69 -0.85 11.94
N VAL A 126 0.18 -0.77 10.71
CA VAL A 126 0.00 -1.95 9.84
C VAL A 126 1.34 -2.61 9.50
N ASP A 127 2.36 -1.82 9.21
CA ASP A 127 3.71 -2.30 8.90
C ASP A 127 4.36 -3.02 10.09
N SER A 128 4.13 -2.53 11.32
CA SER A 128 4.62 -3.20 12.53
C SER A 128 3.96 -4.56 12.76
N ARG A 129 2.68 -4.68 12.40
CA ARG A 129 1.90 -5.91 12.57
C ARG A 129 2.20 -6.94 11.47
N PHE A 130 2.43 -6.48 10.24
CA PHE A 130 2.66 -7.33 9.08
C PHE A 130 3.90 -6.88 8.27
N PRO A 131 5.10 -7.00 8.85
CA PRO A 131 6.33 -6.51 8.21
C PRO A 131 6.67 -7.26 6.90
N SER A 132 6.06 -8.44 6.67
CA SER A 132 6.21 -9.19 5.43
C SER A 132 5.58 -8.50 4.22
N ILE A 133 4.60 -7.61 4.39
CA ILE A 133 3.96 -6.88 3.27
C ILE A 133 4.99 -6.12 2.45
N ARG A 134 5.93 -5.42 3.09
CA ARG A 134 7.04 -4.74 2.40
C ARG A 134 7.87 -5.71 1.56
N LYS A 135 8.15 -6.89 2.11
CA LYS A 135 8.95 -7.92 1.39
C LYS A 135 8.21 -8.42 0.16
N ILE A 136 6.89 -8.61 0.23
CA ILE A 136 6.07 -9.03 -0.92
C ILE A 136 6.12 -7.99 -2.04
N PHE A 137 5.88 -6.71 -1.72
CA PHE A 137 6.00 -5.63 -2.72
C PHE A 137 7.40 -5.54 -3.33
N ARG A 138 8.45 -5.55 -2.48
CA ARG A 138 9.85 -5.49 -2.95
C ARG A 138 10.17 -6.61 -3.92
N ARG A 139 9.87 -7.86 -3.56
CA ARG A 139 10.10 -9.02 -4.43
C ARG A 139 9.42 -8.84 -5.78
N ARG A 140 8.15 -8.42 -5.76
CA ARG A 140 7.40 -8.21 -7.00
C ARG A 140 8.03 -7.15 -7.90
N PHE A 141 8.47 -6.03 -7.32
CA PHE A 141 9.14 -4.98 -8.09
C PHE A 141 10.51 -5.43 -8.59
N ASP A 142 11.27 -6.17 -7.80
CA ASP A 142 12.57 -6.71 -8.20
C ASP A 142 12.43 -7.70 -9.38
N GLU A 143 11.43 -8.58 -9.35
CA GLU A 143 11.10 -9.51 -10.44
C GLU A 143 10.76 -8.76 -11.74
N ILE A 144 9.87 -7.76 -11.64
CA ILE A 144 9.48 -6.95 -12.80
C ILE A 144 10.71 -6.20 -13.32
N PHE A 145 11.47 -5.54 -12.45
CA PHE A 145 12.65 -4.78 -12.83
C PHE A 145 13.67 -5.65 -13.58
N GLN A 146 13.92 -6.87 -13.08
CA GLN A 146 14.77 -7.84 -13.75
C GLN A 146 14.22 -8.24 -15.14
N SER A 147 12.92 -8.51 -15.23
CA SER A 147 12.26 -8.87 -16.50
C SER A 147 12.27 -7.74 -17.54
N CYS A 148 12.31 -6.49 -17.09
CA CYS A 148 12.42 -5.30 -17.94
C CYS A 148 13.87 -4.95 -18.33
N GLY A 149 14.87 -5.78 -17.97
CA GLY A 149 16.27 -5.50 -18.27
C GLY A 149 16.92 -4.47 -17.35
N LYS A 150 16.33 -4.18 -16.18
CA LYS A 150 16.84 -3.25 -15.16
C LYS A 150 16.99 -1.80 -15.64
N GLU A 151 16.18 -1.40 -16.62
CA GLU A 151 16.13 -0.03 -17.10
C GLU A 151 14.86 0.68 -16.61
N ILE A 152 15.01 1.92 -16.14
CA ILE A 152 13.88 2.74 -15.71
C ILE A 152 13.39 3.57 -16.88
N ASN A 153 12.32 3.09 -17.52
CA ASN A 153 11.61 3.77 -18.59
C ASN A 153 10.09 3.68 -18.36
N THR A 154 9.30 4.31 -19.22
CA THR A 154 7.83 4.39 -19.06
C THR A 154 7.20 3.00 -19.02
N LYS A 155 7.67 2.08 -19.87
CA LYS A 155 7.21 0.68 -19.91
C LYS A 155 7.50 -0.05 -18.59
N THR A 156 8.70 0.10 -18.02
CA THR A 156 9.04 -0.49 -16.71
C THR A 156 8.12 0.05 -15.62
N ILE A 157 7.87 1.37 -15.61
CA ILE A 157 6.96 2.01 -14.65
C ILE A 157 5.54 1.45 -14.79
N ASP A 158 5.00 1.38 -16.00
CA ASP A 158 3.66 0.84 -16.24
C ASP A 158 3.54 -0.61 -15.75
N GLN A 159 4.56 -1.44 -16.00
CA GLN A 159 4.59 -2.81 -15.52
C GLN A 159 4.68 -2.90 -13.99
N MET A 160 5.50 -2.06 -13.35
CA MET A 160 5.58 -2.02 -11.89
C MET A 160 4.29 -1.52 -11.25
N ILE A 161 3.58 -0.56 -11.86
CA ILE A 161 2.25 -0.12 -11.42
C ILE A 161 1.26 -1.28 -11.52
N GLY A 162 1.29 -2.05 -12.61
CA GLY A 162 0.52 -3.29 -12.73
C GLY A 162 0.85 -4.29 -11.62
N GLY A 163 2.14 -4.49 -11.33
CA GLY A 163 2.63 -5.33 -10.23
C GLY A 163 2.16 -4.86 -8.85
N PHE A 164 2.14 -3.54 -8.62
CA PHE A 164 1.60 -2.93 -7.41
C PHE A 164 0.13 -3.31 -7.23
N PHE A 165 -0.70 -3.16 -8.26
CA PHE A 165 -2.12 -3.52 -8.15
C PHE A 165 -2.34 -5.00 -7.88
N VAL A 166 -1.53 -5.89 -8.47
CA VAL A 166 -1.60 -7.33 -8.21
C VAL A 166 -1.34 -7.65 -6.74
N VAL A 167 -0.24 -7.14 -6.18
CA VAL A 167 0.12 -7.37 -4.77
C VAL A 167 -0.89 -6.71 -3.83
N TYR A 168 -1.26 -5.46 -4.11
CA TYR A 168 -2.25 -4.73 -3.34
C TYR A 168 -3.55 -5.52 -3.22
N GLN A 169 -4.10 -6.02 -4.34
CA GLN A 169 -5.34 -6.81 -4.31
C GLN A 169 -5.16 -8.15 -3.59
N LYS A 170 -4.01 -8.82 -3.74
CA LYS A 170 -3.72 -10.08 -3.05
C LYS A 170 -3.71 -9.89 -1.53
N VAL A 171 -2.95 -8.91 -1.03
CA VAL A 171 -2.83 -8.62 0.41
C VAL A 171 -4.13 -8.05 0.97
N LYS A 172 -4.81 -7.15 0.23
CA LYS A 172 -6.12 -6.61 0.62
C LYS A 172 -7.14 -7.72 0.88
N ARG A 173 -7.22 -8.71 -0.01
CA ARG A 173 -8.12 -9.86 0.17
C ARG A 173 -7.77 -10.69 1.39
N ALA A 174 -6.48 -10.87 1.69
CA ALA A 174 -6.05 -11.55 2.91
C ALA A 174 -6.46 -10.77 4.16
N MET A 175 -6.36 -9.44 4.14
CA MET A 175 -6.70 -8.58 5.29
C MET A 175 -8.19 -8.34 5.49
N THR A 176 -9.03 -8.60 4.47
CA THR A 176 -10.48 -8.43 4.53
C THR A 176 -11.12 -9.81 4.42
N PRO A 177 -11.23 -10.54 5.53
CA PRO A 177 -11.78 -11.88 5.52
C PRO A 177 -13.28 -11.82 5.18
N GLY A 178 -13.80 -12.90 4.61
CA GLY A 178 -15.16 -12.95 4.06
C GLY A 178 -16.24 -12.65 5.10
N ARG A 179 -17.47 -12.35 4.66
CA ARG A 179 -18.60 -12.07 5.56
C ARG A 179 -18.90 -13.19 6.58
N ASP A 180 -18.40 -14.40 6.33
CA ASP A 180 -18.63 -15.60 7.16
C ASP A 180 -17.49 -15.91 8.14
N THR A 181 -16.45 -15.07 8.22
CA THR A 181 -15.35 -15.27 9.17
C THR A 181 -15.59 -14.47 10.45
N GLU A 182 -15.42 -15.12 11.60
CA GLU A 182 -15.48 -14.55 12.96
C GLU A 182 -14.38 -13.51 13.25
N CYS A 183 -13.65 -13.04 12.24
CA CYS A 183 -12.53 -12.13 12.40
C CYS A 183 -12.92 -10.71 12.82
N TRP A 184 -14.21 -10.43 12.97
CA TRP A 184 -14.75 -9.12 13.29
C TRP A 184 -15.74 -9.27 14.44
N ASP A 185 -15.24 -9.23 15.68
CA ASP A 185 -16.05 -9.22 16.92
C ASP A 185 -17.13 -8.11 16.94
#